data_AF-A0A7C4HA78-F1
#
_entry.id   AF-A0A7C4HA78-F1
#
_cell.length_a   1.000
_cell.length_b   1.000
_cell.length_c   1.000
_cell.angle_alpha   90.00
_cell.angle_beta   90.00
_cell.angle_gamma   90.00
#
_symmetry.space_group_name_H-M   'P 1'
#
loop_
_entity.id
_entity.type
_entity.pdbx_description
1 polymer ?
#
loop_
_entity_poly.entity_id
_entity_poly.type
_entity_poly.pdbx_seq_one_letter_code
_entity_poly.pdbx_strand_id
1 'polypeptide(L)'
;MAYGTEDVRTYLRRRGIKANIPVNPKNRRKPRRGRPYRLDREAYKHMRSSVERLSAWLRGGFRRLVLRWERLTSTFPGFIQIACIMIHWRVLR
;
A
#
# COMPACT_ATOMS: atom_id res chain seq x y z
N MET A 1 0.34 -1.66 13.57
CA MET A 1 1.52 -2.06 12.76
C MET A 1 1.84 -0.95 11.77
N ALA A 2 2.90 -0.19 12.00
CA ALA A 2 3.31 0.87 11.07
C ALA A 2 4.24 0.27 10.00
N TYR A 3 3.76 0.15 8.76
CA TYR A 3 4.51 -0.42 7.63
C TYR A 3 5.77 0.38 7.23
N GLY A 4 6.04 1.51 7.88
CA GLY A 4 7.15 2.42 7.59
C GLY A 4 8.17 2.56 8.71
N THR A 5 8.34 1.55 9.58
CA THR A 5 9.37 1.57 10.64
C THR A 5 10.78 1.43 10.09
N GLU A 6 11.76 1.87 10.89
CA GLU A 6 13.17 1.76 10.54
C GLU A 6 13.64 0.29 10.47
N ASP A 7 13.04 -0.60 11.26
CA ASP A 7 13.37 -2.04 11.28
C ASP A 7 13.03 -2.70 9.95
N VAL A 8 11.81 -2.46 9.44
CA VAL A 8 11.37 -2.97 8.13
C VAL A 8 12.30 -2.46 7.02
N ARG A 9 12.70 -1.20 7.09
CA ARG A 9 13.63 -0.60 6.12
C ARG A 9 15.02 -1.21 6.20
N THR A 10 15.53 -1.42 7.41
CA THR A 10 16.83 -2.04 7.67
C THR A 10 16.83 -3.48 7.14
N TYR A 11 15.75 -4.22 7.37
CA TYR A 11 15.54 -5.56 6.84
C TYR A 11 15.55 -5.58 5.30
N LEU A 12 14.73 -4.74 4.65
CA LEU A 12 14.69 -4.66 3.18
C LEU A 12 16.05 -4.29 2.59
N ARG A 13 16.76 -3.35 3.22
CA ARG A 13 18.08 -2.92 2.78
C ARG A 13 19.14 -4.02 2.92
N ARG A 14 19.13 -4.79 4.01
CA ARG A 14 20.01 -5.97 4.18
C ARG A 14 19.79 -7.00 3.09
N ARG A 15 18.56 -7.09 2.55
CA ARG A 15 18.18 -8.01 1.47
C ARG A 15 18.32 -7.42 0.06
N GLY A 16 18.83 -6.18 -0.07
CA GLY A 16 18.92 -5.49 -1.36
C GLY A 16 17.58 -5.09 -1.98
N ILE A 17 16.48 -5.17 -1.23
CA ILE A 17 15.13 -4.87 -1.73
C ILE A 17 14.87 -3.36 -1.61
N LYS A 18 14.46 -2.74 -2.73
CA LYS A 18 14.11 -1.32 -2.78
C LYS A 18 12.78 -1.06 -2.07
N ALA A 19 12.80 -0.26 -1.01
CA ALA A 19 11.59 0.13 -0.31
C ALA A 19 10.77 1.12 -1.17
N ASN A 20 9.56 0.73 -1.57
CA ASN A 20 8.61 1.60 -2.30
C ASN A 20 7.73 2.46 -1.37
N ILE A 21 8.14 2.64 -0.12
CA ILE A 21 7.40 3.44 0.87
C ILE A 21 8.18 4.75 1.05
N PRO A 22 7.55 5.92 1.11
CA PRO A 22 8.22 7.16 1.45
C PRO A 22 8.75 7.13 2.89
N VAL A 23 9.93 7.71 3.09
CA VAL A 23 10.47 7.91 4.44
C VAL A 23 9.61 8.97 5.11
N ASN A 24 9.09 8.71 6.31
CA ASN A 24 8.38 9.72 7.07
C ASN A 24 9.40 10.72 7.66
N PRO A 25 9.46 11.97 7.17
CA PRO A 25 10.43 12.94 7.66
C PRO A 25 10.17 13.32 9.13
N LYS A 26 8.92 13.31 9.58
CA LYS A 26 8.54 13.68 10.96
C LYS A 26 9.04 12.67 12.00
N ASN A 27 9.17 11.40 11.62
CA ASN A 27 9.64 10.35 12.53
C ASN A 27 11.17 10.15 12.47
N ARG A 28 11.89 11.02 11.75
CA ARG A 28 13.32 10.88 11.51
C ARG A 28 14.08 11.93 12.31
N ARG A 29 14.60 11.54 13.47
CA ARG A 29 15.44 12.41 14.32
C ARG A 29 16.79 12.76 13.68
N LYS A 30 17.36 11.88 12.84
CA LYS A 30 18.63 12.12 12.13
C LYS A 30 18.62 11.53 10.71
N PRO A 31 19.11 12.26 9.69
CA PRO A 31 19.39 11.68 8.39
C PRO A 31 20.48 10.60 8.52
N ARG A 32 20.24 9.38 8.05
CA ARG A 32 21.28 8.35 7.93
C ARG A 32 22.28 8.81 6.87
N ARG A 33 23.57 8.76 7.21
CA ARG A 33 24.68 8.94 6.26
C ARG A 33 24.67 7.84 5.21
N GLY A 34 24.96 8.20 3.95
CA GLY A 34 25.05 7.28 2.81
C GLY A 34 23.96 7.47 1.75
N ARG A 35 23.90 6.53 0.79
CA ARG A 35 23.01 6.62 -0.39
C ARG A 35 21.53 6.79 0.01
N PRO A 36 20.82 7.79 -0.54
CA PRO A 36 19.41 8.01 -0.23
C PRO A 36 18.54 6.89 -0.80
N TYR A 37 17.39 6.65 -0.15
CA TYR A 37 16.37 5.78 -0.71
C TYR A 37 15.84 6.41 -2.00
N ARG A 38 16.01 5.72 -3.13
CA ARG A 38 15.36 6.09 -4.38
C ARG A 38 13.89 5.67 -4.28
N LEU A 39 12.97 6.62 -4.20
CA LEU A 39 11.54 6.37 -4.37
C LEU A 39 11.11 7.04 -5.67
N ASP A 40 10.45 6.30 -6.54
CA ASP A 40 9.74 6.88 -7.66
C ASP A 40 8.43 7.46 -7.13
N ARG A 41 8.35 8.79 -7.04
CA ARG A 41 7.20 9.49 -6.46
C ARG A 41 5.95 9.36 -7.32
N GLU A 42 6.10 9.35 -8.64
CA GLU A 42 4.97 9.28 -9.57
C GLU A 42 4.37 7.88 -9.51
N ALA A 43 5.21 6.85 -9.71
CA ALA A 43 4.77 5.46 -9.60
C ALA A 43 4.14 5.17 -8.23
N TYR A 44 4.73 5.69 -7.14
CA TYR A 44 4.15 5.56 -5.81
C TYR A 44 2.78 6.23 -5.70
N LYS A 45 2.62 7.47 -6.19
CA LYS A 45 1.35 8.21 -6.12
C LYS A 45 0.24 7.49 -6.89
N HIS A 46 0.53 7.03 -8.10
CA HIS A 46 -0.42 6.27 -8.92
C HIS A 46 -0.84 4.98 -8.22
N MET A 47 0.12 4.16 -7.79
CA MET A 47 -0.16 2.89 -7.13
C MET A 47 -0.91 3.10 -5.80
N ARG A 48 -0.51 4.11 -5.01
CA ARG A 48 -1.15 4.46 -3.74
C ARG A 48 -2.60 4.91 -3.94
N SER A 49 -2.86 5.75 -4.94
CA SER A 49 -4.22 6.20 -5.26
C SER A 49 -5.12 5.04 -5.65
N SER A 50 -4.61 4.10 -6.47
CA SER A 50 -5.36 2.88 -6.83
C SER A 50 -5.69 2.01 -5.61
N VAL A 51 -4.72 1.78 -4.72
CA VAL A 51 -4.94 1.00 -3.49
C VAL A 51 -5.92 1.69 -2.53
N GLU A 52 -5.85 3.01 -2.41
CA GLU A 52 -6.77 3.78 -1.55
C GLU A 52 -8.19 3.78 -2.11
N ARG A 53 -8.36 3.91 -3.43
CA ARG A 53 -9.66 3.78 -4.11
C ARG A 53 -10.24 2.37 -3.98
N LEU A 54 -9.42 1.33 -4.14
CA LEU A 54 -9.81 -0.06 -3.90
C LEU A 54 -10.33 -0.22 -2.47
N SER A 55 -9.54 0.26 -1.51
CA SER A 55 -9.89 0.19 -0.10
C SER A 55 -11.14 1.00 0.23
N ALA A 56 -11.35 2.15 -0.41
CA ALA A 56 -12.55 2.97 -0.26
C ALA A 56 -13.79 2.31 -0.88
N TRP A 57 -13.66 1.70 -2.06
CA TRP A 57 -14.73 0.95 -2.71
C TRP A 57 -15.14 -0.27 -1.89
N LEU A 58 -14.17 -1.04 -1.40
CA LEU A 58 -14.42 -2.18 -0.52
C LEU A 58 -15.12 -1.74 0.77
N ARG A 59 -14.67 -0.65 1.40
CA ARG A 59 -15.31 -0.12 2.62
C ARG A 59 -16.69 0.48 2.38
N GLY A 60 -16.89 1.14 1.25
CA GLY A 60 -18.12 1.85 0.91
C GLY A 60 -19.21 0.94 0.37
N GLY A 61 -18.86 -0.03 -0.48
CA GLY A 61 -19.78 -0.99 -1.08
C GLY A 61 -20.20 -2.12 -0.13
N PHE A 62 -19.36 -2.45 0.85
CA PHE A 62 -19.60 -3.59 1.73
C PHE A 62 -19.33 -3.26 3.20
N ARG A 63 -20.16 -2.39 3.80
CA ARG A 63 -20.10 -2.11 5.25
C ARG A 63 -20.15 -3.40 6.10
N ARG A 64 -20.84 -4.46 5.63
CA ARG A 64 -20.85 -5.79 6.25
C ARG A 64 -19.50 -6.51 6.22
N LEU A 65 -18.69 -6.37 5.16
CA LEU A 65 -17.32 -6.94 5.07
C LEU A 65 -16.30 -6.18 5.93
N VAL A 66 -16.56 -4.90 6.25
CA VAL A 66 -15.71 -4.09 7.14
C VAL A 66 -15.85 -4.49 8.60
N LEU A 67 -17.01 -5.06 8.99
CA LEU A 67 -17.21 -5.72 10.28
C LEU A 67 -16.43 -7.02 10.29
N ARG A 68 -15.14 -6.88 10.62
CA ARG A 68 -14.06 -7.75 11.13
C ARG A 68 -14.27 -9.28 11.32
N TRP A 69 -15.48 -9.83 11.26
CA TRP A 69 -15.85 -11.17 11.65
C TRP A 69 -16.17 -12.12 10.48
N GLU A 70 -16.55 -11.63 9.30
CA GLU A 70 -16.76 -12.47 8.12
C GLU A 70 -15.65 -12.27 7.08
N ARG A 71 -14.40 -12.60 7.45
CA ARG A 71 -13.42 -12.95 6.42
C ARG A 71 -13.68 -14.39 6.00
N LEU A 72 -14.67 -14.62 5.14
CA LEU A 72 -14.66 -15.84 4.34
C LEU A 72 -13.40 -15.73 3.45
N THR A 73 -12.33 -16.41 3.85
CA THR A 73 -11.03 -16.43 3.15
C THR A 73 -11.19 -16.84 1.68
N SER A 74 -12.24 -17.60 1.37
CA SER A 74 -12.61 -18.06 0.04
C SER A 74 -13.17 -16.96 -0.87
N THR A 75 -14.02 -16.05 -0.37
CA THR A 75 -14.72 -15.06 -1.22
C THR A 75 -13.94 -13.74 -1.33
N PHE A 76 -13.09 -13.43 -0.35
CA PHE A 76 -12.28 -12.22 -0.32
C PHE A 76 -11.38 -12.00 -1.57
N PRO A 77 -10.69 -13.03 -2.12
CA PRO A 77 -9.88 -12.88 -3.32
C PRO A 77 -10.69 -12.49 -4.56
N GLY A 78 -11.89 -13.05 -4.73
CA GLY A 78 -12.78 -12.74 -5.86
C GLY A 78 -13.22 -11.27 -5.85
N PHE A 79 -13.55 -10.74 -4.67
CA PHE A 79 -13.90 -9.31 -4.54
C PHE A 79 -12.72 -8.38 -4.81
N ILE A 80 -11.50 -8.76 -4.42
CA ILE A 80 -10.29 -8.00 -4.77
C ILE A 80 -10.14 -7.95 -6.30
N GLN A 81 -10.32 -9.06 -7.00
CA GLN A 81 -10.20 -9.12 -8.46
C GLN A 81 -11.22 -8.22 -9.15
N ILE A 82 -12.50 -8.29 -8.76
CA ILE A 82 -13.57 -7.44 -9.32
C ILE A 82 -13.23 -5.95 -9.14
N ALA A 83 -12.80 -5.58 -7.93
CA ALA A 83 -12.46 -4.20 -7.63
C ALA A 83 -11.21 -3.72 -8.39
N CYS A 84 -10.20 -4.57 -8.57
CA CYS A 84 -9.04 -4.29 -9.43
C CYS A 84 -9.46 -4.05 -10.88
N ILE A 85 -10.34 -4.90 -11.44
CA ILE A 85 -10.87 -4.76 -12.82
C ILE A 85 -11.57 -3.41 -12.98
N MET A 86 -12.45 -3.03 -12.04
CA MET A 86 -13.17 -1.76 -12.13
C MET A 86 -12.27 -0.53 -12.01
N ILE A 87 -11.22 -0.59 -11.19
CA ILE A 87 -10.25 0.51 -11.08
C ILE A 87 -9.42 0.62 -12.34
N HIS A 88 -8.94 -0.50 -12.88
CA HIS A 88 -8.22 -0.51 -14.16
C HIS A 88 -9.08 0.04 -15.29
N TRP A 89 -10.35 -0.37 -15.37
CA TRP A 89 -11.27 0.11 -16.40
C TRP A 89 -11.55 1.61 -16.32
N ARG A 90 -11.58 2.18 -15.11
CA ARG A 90 -11.70 3.64 -14.92
C ARG A 90 -10.43 4.44 -15.17
N VAL A 91 -9.26 3.81 -15.17
CA VAL A 91 -7.97 4.47 -15.43
C VAL A 91 -7.61 4.39 -16.92
N LEU A 92 -8.10 3.38 -17.63
CA LEU A 92 -7.86 3.18 -19.06
C LEU A 92 -8.85 3.96 -19.96
N ARG A 93 -9.91 4.51 -19.38
CA ARG A 93 -10.88 5.40 -20.04
C ARG A 93 -10.55 6.85 -19.73
#